data_AF-A0A381KM74-F1
#
_entry.id   AF-A0A381KM74-F1
#
_cell.length_a   1.000
_cell.length_b   1.000
_cell.length_c   1.000
_cell.angle_alpha   90.00
_cell.angle_beta   90.00
_cell.angle_gamma   90.00
#
_symmetry.space_group_name_H-M   'P 1'
#
loop_
_entity.id
_entity.type
_entity.pdbx_description
1 polymer ?
#
loop_
_entity_poly.entity_id
_entity_poly.type
_entity_poly.pdbx_seq_one_letter_code
_entity_poly.pdbx_strand_id
1 'polypeptide(L)'
;MNKLTKKELRSMFWRSFALQGAFNYERMQNLGYCYSMLPAIKKLYNKKENQAKAIERHLEIFNTTTVVVPAILGITAAMEEENANNPEFDESSISAVKTALMGPLAGIGDSLFWGTFRIIAAGVGSITCKRR
;
A
#
# COMPACT_ATOMS: atom_id res chain seq x y z
N MET A 1 -9.67 -0.03 22.85
CA MET A 1 -8.63 -0.25 21.84
C MET A 1 -9.30 -0.60 20.53
N ASN A 2 -9.17 0.25 19.52
CA ASN A 2 -9.62 -0.08 18.16
C ASN A 2 -8.54 -0.96 17.54
N LYS A 3 -8.88 -2.20 17.24
CA LYS A 3 -7.95 -3.20 16.69
C LYS A 3 -8.38 -3.61 15.30
N LEU A 4 -7.43 -3.67 14.36
CA LEU A 4 -7.70 -4.14 13.02
C LEU A 4 -8.02 -5.64 13.03
N THR A 5 -9.14 -5.99 12.40
CA THR A 5 -9.55 -7.38 12.22
C THR A 5 -9.02 -7.91 10.90
N LYS A 6 -8.80 -9.23 10.81
CA LYS A 6 -8.41 -9.94 9.56
C LYS A 6 -9.28 -9.59 8.35
N LYS A 7 -10.55 -9.22 8.57
CA LYS A 7 -11.48 -8.77 7.53
C LYS A 7 -11.00 -7.50 6.83
N GLU A 8 -10.56 -6.50 7.60
CA GLU A 8 -10.09 -5.23 7.04
C GLU A 8 -8.76 -5.43 6.32
N LEU A 9 -7.84 -6.20 6.89
CA LEU A 9 -6.57 -6.56 6.23
C LEU A 9 -6.80 -7.29 4.89
N ARG A 10 -7.75 -8.22 4.83
CA ARG A 10 -8.15 -8.87 3.56
C ARG A 10 -8.76 -7.87 2.59
N SER A 11 -9.60 -6.95 3.07
CA SER A 11 -10.20 -5.93 2.20
C SER A 11 -9.13 -5.00 1.62
N MET A 12 -8.17 -4.56 2.44
CA MET A 12 -7.01 -3.78 2.01
C MET A 12 -6.20 -4.53 0.95
N PHE A 13 -5.92 -5.81 1.18
CA PHE A 13 -5.19 -6.65 0.23
C PHE A 13 -5.89 -6.72 -1.13
N TRP A 14 -7.20 -6.98 -1.15
CA TRP A 14 -7.95 -7.01 -2.41
C TRP A 14 -8.04 -5.64 -3.10
N ARG A 15 -8.17 -4.56 -2.33
CA ARG A 15 -8.19 -3.20 -2.86
C ARG A 15 -6.84 -2.76 -3.42
N SER A 16 -5.74 -3.31 -2.90
CA SER A 16 -4.38 -3.00 -3.37
C SER A 16 -4.13 -3.41 -4.83
N PHE A 17 -4.89 -4.35 -5.40
CA PHE A 17 -4.80 -4.67 -6.83
C PHE A 17 -5.25 -3.51 -7.72
N ALA A 18 -6.15 -2.65 -7.23
CA ALA A 18 -6.64 -1.49 -7.97
C ALA A 18 -5.72 -0.27 -7.86
N LEU A 19 -4.51 -0.43 -7.29
CA LEU A 19 -3.61 0.69 -6.99
C LEU A 19 -3.24 1.54 -8.21
N GLN A 20 -2.96 0.89 -9.35
CA GLN A 20 -2.64 1.59 -10.59
C GLN A 20 -3.86 2.10 -11.36
N GLY A 21 -5.08 1.83 -10.88
CA GLY A 21 -6.31 2.26 -11.56
C GLY A 21 -6.51 3.77 -11.58
N ALA A 22 -5.91 4.49 -10.62
CA ALA A 22 -5.94 5.95 -10.53
C ALA A 22 -4.51 6.48 -10.40
N PHE A 23 -3.68 6.19 -11.40
CA PHE A 23 -2.33 6.73 -11.47
C PHE A 23 -2.37 8.15 -12.03
N ASN A 24 -1.69 9.08 -11.37
CA ASN A 24 -1.64 10.49 -11.77
C ASN A 24 -0.20 11.00 -11.75
N TYR A 25 0.19 11.82 -12.73
CA TYR A 25 1.58 12.29 -12.81
C TYR A 25 2.01 13.19 -11.65
N GLU A 26 1.09 13.92 -11.02
CA GLU A 26 1.42 14.81 -9.90
C GLU A 26 1.72 14.07 -8.60
N ARG A 27 1.07 12.91 -8.35
CA ARG A 27 1.14 12.19 -7.07
C ARG A 27 1.26 10.66 -7.17
N MET A 28 1.48 10.19 -8.39
CA MET A 28 1.71 8.79 -8.78
C MET A 28 0.59 7.85 -8.33
N GLN A 29 0.81 6.98 -7.36
CA GLN A 29 -0.13 5.92 -6.93
C GLN A 29 -0.88 6.27 -5.63
N ASN A 30 -0.80 7.52 -5.17
CA ASN A 30 -1.37 7.95 -3.88
C ASN A 30 -2.88 7.68 -3.72
N LEU A 31 -3.67 7.85 -4.79
CA LEU A 31 -5.13 7.69 -4.78
C LEU A 31 -5.52 6.22 -4.60
N GLY A 32 -4.84 5.32 -5.30
CA GLY A 32 -5.00 3.88 -5.10
C GLY A 32 -4.57 3.42 -3.70
N TYR A 33 -3.52 4.05 -3.15
CA TYR A 33 -3.03 3.78 -1.80
C TYR A 33 -4.06 4.19 -0.75
N CYS A 34 -4.57 5.42 -0.85
CA CYS A 34 -5.65 5.95 -0.01
C CYS A 34 -6.90 5.06 -0.07
N TYR A 35 -7.33 4.66 -1.27
CA TYR A 35 -8.49 3.77 -1.45
C TYR A 35 -8.33 2.42 -0.74
N SER A 36 -7.11 1.88 -0.75
CA SER A 36 -6.76 0.64 -0.07
C SER A 36 -6.81 0.78 1.45
N MET A 37 -6.42 1.94 2.00
CA MET A 37 -6.45 2.23 3.44
C MET A 37 -7.82 2.64 4.01
N LEU A 38 -8.77 3.10 3.18
CA LEU A 38 -10.13 3.46 3.61
C LEU A 38 -10.81 2.48 4.60
N PRO A 39 -10.82 1.14 4.40
CA PRO A 39 -11.39 0.20 5.37
C PRO A 39 -10.75 0.29 6.76
N ALA A 40 -9.42 0.42 6.83
CA ALA A 40 -8.70 0.56 8.09
C ALA A 40 -9.02 1.91 8.77
N ILE A 41 -8.99 3.01 8.01
CA ILE A 41 -9.29 4.36 8.53
C ILE A 41 -10.72 4.42 9.10
N LYS A 42 -11.70 3.87 8.38
CA LYS A 42 -13.10 3.83 8.83
C LYS A 42 -13.30 3.02 10.11
N LYS A 43 -12.46 2.02 10.34
CA LYS A 43 -12.52 1.17 11.53
C LYS A 43 -11.81 1.81 12.74
N LEU A 44 -10.70 2.49 12.50
CA LEU A 44 -9.86 3.09 13.54
C LEU A 44 -10.42 4.43 14.05
N TYR A 45 -11.00 5.24 13.15
CA TYR A 45 -11.49 6.58 13.46
C TYR A 45 -13.01 6.69 13.30
N ASN A 46 -13.72 7.04 14.38
CA ASN A 46 -15.18 7.22 14.36
C ASN A 46 -15.61 8.64 13.95
N LYS A 47 -14.76 9.66 14.16
CA LYS A 47 -15.04 11.06 13.81
C LYS A 47 -14.60 11.36 12.37
N LYS A 48 -15.45 12.07 11.61
CA LYS A 48 -15.16 12.47 10.23
C LYS A 48 -13.90 13.35 10.12
N GLU A 49 -13.66 14.22 11.10
CA GLU A 49 -12.47 15.08 11.14
C GLU A 49 -11.17 14.26 11.20
N ASN A 50 -11.14 13.23 12.05
CA ASN A 50 -9.96 12.36 12.18
C ASN A 50 -9.78 11.47 10.94
N GLN A 51 -10.88 11.04 10.31
CA GLN A 51 -10.82 10.33 9.04
C GLN A 51 -10.26 11.21 7.93
N ALA A 52 -10.65 12.48 7.87
CA ALA A 52 -10.14 13.43 6.88
C ALA A 52 -8.64 13.64 7.03
N LYS A 53 -8.14 13.83 8.27
CA LYS A 53 -6.70 13.95 8.55
C LYS A 53 -5.92 12.70 8.10
N ALA A 54 -6.41 11.50 8.43
CA ALA A 54 -5.77 10.26 8.00
C ALA A 54 -5.76 10.08 6.48
N ILE A 55 -6.83 10.48 5.79
CA ILE A 55 -6.92 10.46 4.33
C ILE A 55 -5.89 11.42 3.71
N GLU A 56 -5.76 12.63 4.27
CA GLU A 56 -4.82 13.65 3.78
C GLU A 56 -3.36 13.15 3.84
N ARG A 57 -2.95 12.51 4.95
CA ARG A 57 -1.62 11.87 5.08
C ARG A 57 -1.39 10.79 4.02
N HIS A 58 -2.38 9.96 3.76
CA HIS A 58 -2.23 8.90 2.76
C HIS A 58 -2.28 9.39 1.31
N LEU A 59 -2.74 10.63 1.07
CA LEU A 59 -2.72 11.31 -0.23
C LEU A 59 -1.36 11.94 -0.59
N GLU A 60 -0.37 11.85 0.29
CA GLU A 60 1.01 12.18 -0.04
C GLU A 60 1.57 11.30 -1.16
N ILE A 61 2.56 11.85 -1.88
CA ILE A 61 3.21 11.20 -3.02
C ILE A 61 3.67 9.80 -2.62
N PHE A 62 3.26 8.81 -3.39
CA PHE A 62 3.61 7.42 -3.17
C PHE A 62 3.81 6.71 -4.49
N ASN A 63 4.95 6.04 -4.62
CA ASN A 63 5.31 5.26 -5.79
C ASN A 63 6.22 4.11 -5.41
N THR A 64 5.80 2.91 -5.75
CA THR A 64 6.60 1.69 -5.58
C THR A 64 6.02 0.57 -6.46
N THR A 65 6.73 -0.55 -6.54
CA THR A 65 6.27 -1.70 -7.32
C THR A 65 5.00 -2.27 -6.68
N THR A 66 3.94 -2.46 -7.47
CA THR A 66 2.61 -2.89 -6.98
C THR A 66 2.63 -4.16 -6.13
N VAL A 67 3.60 -5.05 -6.36
CA VAL A 67 3.77 -6.33 -5.66
C VAL A 67 4.16 -6.13 -4.18
N VAL A 68 4.92 -5.09 -3.86
CA VAL A 68 5.41 -4.84 -2.49
C VAL A 68 4.49 -3.92 -1.67
N VAL A 69 3.53 -3.27 -2.33
CA VAL A 69 2.58 -2.34 -1.71
C VAL A 69 1.76 -2.94 -0.56
N PRO A 70 1.26 -4.19 -0.64
CA PRO A 70 0.52 -4.79 0.46
C PRO A 70 1.30 -4.86 1.78
N ALA A 71 2.63 -5.02 1.71
CA ALA A 71 3.49 -5.03 2.91
C ALA A 71 3.55 -3.64 3.55
N ILE A 72 3.73 -2.59 2.75
CA ILE A 72 3.76 -1.19 3.21
C ILE A 72 2.40 -0.79 3.78
N LEU A 73 1.30 -1.21 3.14
CA LEU A 73 -0.05 -1.02 3.65
C LEU A 73 -0.25 -1.66 5.03
N GLY A 74 0.27 -2.87 5.24
CA GLY A 74 0.19 -3.56 6.54
C GLY A 74 0.95 -2.82 7.64
N ILE A 75 2.17 -2.36 7.37
CA ILE A 75 2.99 -1.59 8.32
C ILE A 75 2.30 -0.27 8.66
N THR A 76 1.84 0.45 7.63
CA THR A 76 1.16 1.74 7.79
C THR A 76 -0.14 1.59 8.58
N ALA A 77 -0.90 0.51 8.35
CA ALA A 77 -2.12 0.24 9.10
C ALA A 77 -1.85 -0.10 10.57
N ALA A 78 -0.75 -0.78 10.89
CA ALA A 78 -0.33 -1.01 12.27
C ALA A 78 0.09 0.32 12.96
N MET A 79 0.78 1.21 12.26
CA MET A 79 1.12 2.53 12.79
C MET A 79 -0.12 3.41 13.00
N GLU A 80 -1.09 3.37 12.09
CA GLU A 80 -2.38 4.04 12.26
C GLU A 80 -3.21 3.45 13.42
N GLU A 81 -3.09 2.14 13.68
CA GLU A 81 -3.69 1.50 14.85
C GLU A 81 -3.05 2.00 16.16
N GLU A 82 -1.73 2.13 16.21
CA GLU A 82 -1.03 2.75 17.34
C GLU A 82 -1.43 4.22 17.51
N ASN A 83 -1.48 5.00 16.43
CA ASN A 83 -1.91 6.40 16.47
C ASN A 83 -3.35 6.58 16.98
N ALA A 84 -4.26 5.68 16.62
CA ALA A 84 -5.65 5.73 17.07
C ALA A 84 -5.80 5.35 18.56
N ASN A 85 -4.86 4.59 19.13
CA ASN A 85 -4.90 4.13 20.51
C ASN A 85 -4.01 4.95 21.45
N ASN A 86 -2.96 5.61 20.94
CA ASN A 86 -2.02 6.42 21.70
C ASN A 86 -2.03 7.89 21.22
N PRO A 87 -2.53 8.84 22.04
CA PRO A 87 -2.60 10.26 21.67
C PRO A 87 -1.24 10.98 21.64
N GLU A 88 -0.16 10.38 22.15
CA GLU A 88 1.20 10.93 22.03
C GLU A 88 1.94 10.45 20.77
N PHE A 89 1.31 9.61 19.95
CA PHE A 89 1.93 9.12 18.74
C PHE A 89 2.12 10.23 17.72
N ASP A 90 3.31 10.30 17.13
CA ASP A 90 3.64 11.28 16.12
C ASP A 90 3.11 10.84 14.74
N GLU A 91 2.12 11.57 14.23
CA GLU A 91 1.52 11.31 12.92
C GLU A 91 2.53 11.46 11.77
N SER A 92 3.56 12.30 11.93
CA SER A 92 4.57 12.55 10.87
C SER A 92 5.49 11.35 10.65
N SER A 93 5.67 10.51 11.68
CA SER A 93 6.41 9.26 11.61
C SER A 93 5.79 8.27 10.62
N ILE A 94 4.47 8.29 10.42
CA ILE A 94 3.76 7.43 9.45
C ILE A 94 4.20 7.77 8.02
N SER A 95 4.20 9.06 7.70
CA SER A 95 4.66 9.59 6.41
C SER A 95 6.14 9.32 6.20
N ALA A 96 6.98 9.53 7.22
CA ALA A 96 8.41 9.26 7.15
C ALA A 96 8.71 7.78 6.85
N VAL A 97 8.05 6.85 7.53
CA VAL A 97 8.20 5.40 7.29
C VAL A 97 7.74 5.03 5.88
N LYS A 98 6.61 5.58 5.43
CA LYS A 98 6.10 5.37 4.07
C LYS A 98 7.13 5.81 3.03
N THR A 99 7.70 7.01 3.15
CA THR A 99 8.72 7.53 2.22
C THR A 99 10.02 6.74 2.30
N ALA A 100 10.48 6.38 3.49
CA ALA A 100 11.70 5.59 3.67
C ALA A 100 11.58 4.19 3.06
N LEU A 101 10.40 3.58 3.11
CA LEU A 101 10.14 2.25 2.54
C LEU A 101 9.95 2.26 1.03
N MET A 102 9.55 3.39 0.43
CA MET A 102 9.33 3.50 -1.02
C MET A 102 10.58 3.12 -1.82
N GLY A 103 11.74 3.69 -1.50
CA GLY A 103 12.99 3.48 -2.21
C GLY A 103 13.49 2.03 -2.25
N PRO A 104 13.78 1.40 -1.09
CA PRO A 104 14.32 0.04 -1.05
C PRO A 104 13.33 -1.00 -1.59
N LEU A 105 12.04 -0.87 -1.28
CA LEU A 105 11.05 -1.84 -1.75
C LEU A 105 10.74 -1.68 -3.25
N ALA A 106 10.83 -0.46 -3.81
CA ALA A 106 10.77 -0.28 -5.26
C ALA A 106 11.96 -0.98 -5.96
N GLY A 107 13.19 -0.79 -5.47
CA GLY A 107 14.37 -1.42 -6.06
C GLY A 107 14.32 -2.96 -6.03
N ILE A 108 13.88 -3.53 -4.90
CA ILE A 108 13.70 -4.99 -4.75
C ILE A 108 12.54 -5.48 -5.64
N GLY A 109 11.40 -4.78 -5.60
CA GLY A 109 10.22 -5.14 -6.37
C GLY A 109 10.49 -5.15 -7.88
N ASP A 110 11.19 -4.14 -8.37
CA ASP A 110 11.49 -4.02 -9.80
C ASP A 110 12.49 -5.10 -10.25
N SER A 111 13.52 -5.37 -9.46
CA SER A 111 14.52 -6.41 -9.78
C SER A 111 13.93 -7.82 -9.77
N LEU A 112 13.10 -8.13 -8.76
CA LEU A 112 12.52 -9.47 -8.61
C LEU A 112 11.36 -9.71 -9.59
N PHE A 113 10.41 -8.77 -9.69
CA PHE A 113 9.20 -9.00 -10.48
C PHE A 113 9.42 -8.76 -11.96
N TRP A 114 9.96 -7.60 -12.32
CA TRP A 114 10.18 -7.25 -13.73
C TRP A 114 11.43 -7.91 -14.30
N GLY A 115 12.53 -7.95 -13.53
CA GLY A 115 13.81 -8.51 -14.00
C GLY A 115 13.85 -10.04 -14.03
N THR A 116 13.26 -10.71 -13.04
CA THR A 116 13.44 -12.17 -12.88
C THR A 116 12.15 -12.93 -13.16
N PHE A 117 11.08 -12.66 -12.41
CA PHE A 117 9.87 -13.46 -12.46
C PHE A 117 9.17 -13.39 -13.83
N ARG A 118 8.99 -12.17 -14.37
CA ARG A 118 8.36 -11.98 -15.68
C ARG A 118 9.14 -12.66 -16.81
N ILE A 119 10.47 -12.59 -16.79
CA ILE A 119 11.33 -13.18 -17.83
C ILE A 119 11.28 -14.70 -17.79
N ILE A 120 11.37 -15.31 -16.60
CA ILE A 120 11.27 -16.76 -16.43
C ILE A 120 9.88 -17.25 -16.87
N ALA A 121 8.81 -16.59 -16.42
CA ALA A 121 7.45 -16.96 -16.77
C ALA A 121 7.18 -16.84 -18.28
N ALA A 122 7.65 -15.76 -18.92
CA ALA A 122 7.57 -15.59 -20.36
C ALA A 122 8.39 -16.65 -21.11
N GLY A 123 9.60 -16.96 -20.64
CA GLY A 123 10.46 -17.99 -21.23
C GLY A 123 9.81 -19.38 -21.22
N VAL A 124 9.30 -19.81 -20.06
CA VAL A 124 8.58 -21.09 -19.93
C VAL A 124 7.30 -21.08 -20.78
N GLY A 125 6.55 -19.98 -20.77
CA GLY A 125 5.34 -19.83 -21.58
C GLY A 125 5.62 -19.95 -23.09
N SER A 126 6.66 -19.27 -23.59
CA SER A 126 7.05 -19.32 -25.00
C SER A 126 7.52 -20.71 -25.43
N ILE A 127 8.23 -21.45 -24.58
CA ILE A 127 8.66 -22.83 -24.85
C ILE A 127 7.46 -23.76 -24.98
N THR A 128 6.46 -23.59 -24.12
CA THR A 128 5.27 -24.47 -24.09
C THR A 128 4.30 -24.16 -25.25
N CYS A 129 4.21 -22.89 -25.65
CA CYS A 129 3.34 -22.45 -26.75
C CYS A 129 3.86 -22.90 -28.14
N LYS A 130 5.18 -23.03 -28.30
CA LYS A 130 5.81 -23.42 -29.58
C LYS A 130 5.80 -24.93 -29.85
N ARG A 131 5.33 -25.74 -28.89
CA ARG A 131 5.22 -27.22 -28.98
C ARG A 131 3.84 -27.71 -29.45
N ARG A 132 2.96 -26.82 -29.92
CA ARG A 132 1.74 -27.14 -30.66
C ARG A 132 1.80 -26.57 -32.06
#